data_AF-A0A973FE72-F1
#
_entry.id   AF-A0A973FE72-F1
#
_cell.length_a   1.000
_cell.length_b   1.000
_cell.length_c   1.000
_cell.angle_alpha   90.00
_cell.angle_beta   90.00
_cell.angle_gamma   90.00
#
_symmetry.space_group_name_H-M   'P 1'
#
loop_
_entity.id
_entity.type
_entity.pdbx_description
1 polymer ?
#
loop_
_entity_poly.entity_id
_entity_poly.type
_entity_poly.pdbx_seq_one_letter_code
_entity_poly.pdbx_strand_id
1 'polypeptide(L)'
;MQVTGERVRPNDHILINEFLFRRGESSLASEIINFFSDREGERFRSLDIATMLGYTESWQLPGFWYVLHKLQEEGVVDKDSNRCYGMSGTEPATYEEVIELAKPFPVDGKERYKVNQSYTGQISTHPNGYGFVDVEGFDDDVFIKAGDLNAAIHGDEVEVVITKVPETYTRKSTPHERCEGIIMKVLSRRITTIVGTLVKANRKFNLKPDIRKILPEIVVPIKYAAKAVEG
;
A
#
# COMPACT_ATOMS: atom_id res chain seq x y z
N MET A 1 -7.03 -13.11 -26.67
CA MET A 1 -8.04 -12.04 -26.61
C MET A 1 -7.66 -11.10 -25.49
N GLN A 2 -7.38 -9.84 -25.83
CA GLN A 2 -6.99 -8.80 -24.88
C GLN A 2 -8.21 -8.38 -24.06
N VAL A 3 -8.09 -8.41 -22.73
CA VAL A 3 -9.08 -7.79 -21.84
C VAL A 3 -8.61 -6.36 -21.61
N THR A 4 -9.24 -5.43 -22.34
CA THR A 4 -9.07 -3.99 -22.15
C THR A 4 -9.75 -3.59 -20.84
N GLY A 5 -8.96 -3.40 -19.79
CA GLY A 5 -9.43 -2.82 -18.53
C GLY A 5 -9.66 -1.32 -18.69
N GLU A 6 -10.83 -0.93 -19.21
CA GLU A 6 -11.31 0.44 -19.06
C GLU A 6 -11.66 0.69 -17.59
N ARG A 7 -11.08 1.76 -17.03
CA ARG A 7 -11.42 2.27 -15.70
C ARG A 7 -12.85 2.82 -15.76
N VAL A 8 -13.81 2.05 -15.24
CA VAL A 8 -15.21 2.48 -15.07
C VAL A 8 -15.23 3.74 -14.18
N ARG A 9 -15.94 4.79 -14.63
CA ARG A 9 -15.99 6.05 -13.89
C ARG A 9 -16.98 5.94 -12.72
N PRO A 10 -16.75 6.62 -11.59
CA PRO A 10 -17.61 6.53 -10.41
C PRO A 10 -19.08 6.93 -10.60
N ASN A 11 -19.43 7.57 -11.73
CA ASN A 11 -20.76 8.13 -12.00
C ASN A 11 -21.46 7.50 -13.23
N ASP A 12 -21.18 6.23 -13.55
CA ASP A 12 -21.95 5.54 -14.59
C ASP A 12 -23.35 5.19 -14.07
N HIS A 13 -24.23 6.21 -13.99
CA HIS A 13 -25.65 6.09 -13.61
C HIS A 13 -26.37 5.01 -14.43
N ILE A 14 -25.91 4.74 -15.65
CA ILE A 14 -26.41 3.68 -16.52
C ILE A 14 -26.14 2.31 -15.89
N LEU A 15 -24.91 2.03 -15.46
CA LEU A 15 -24.53 0.77 -14.84
C LEU A 15 -25.16 0.60 -13.46
N ILE A 16 -25.27 1.69 -12.69
CA ILE A 16 -25.95 1.68 -11.39
C ILE A 16 -27.42 1.31 -11.58
N ASN A 17 -28.14 2.01 -12.47
CA ASN A 17 -29.55 1.74 -12.72
C ASN A 17 -29.79 0.35 -13.29
N GLU A 18 -28.95 -0.10 -14.23
CA GLU A 18 -29.05 -1.45 -14.81
C GLU A 18 -28.85 -2.54 -13.75
N PHE A 19 -27.84 -2.39 -12.90
CA PHE A 19 -27.55 -3.34 -11.83
C PHE A 19 -28.65 -3.37 -10.78
N LEU A 20 -29.09 -2.20 -10.29
CA LEU A 20 -30.15 -2.12 -9.29
C LEU A 20 -31.50 -2.61 -9.82
N PHE A 21 -31.78 -2.43 -11.12
CA PHE A 21 -32.97 -3.00 -11.76
C PHE A 21 -32.92 -4.54 -11.78
N ARG A 22 -31.75 -5.14 -12.03
CA ARG A 22 -31.60 -6.60 -12.10
C ARG A 22 -31.55 -7.28 -10.73
N ARG A 23 -30.86 -6.69 -9.76
CA ARG A 23 -30.61 -7.31 -8.44
C ARG A 23 -31.56 -6.83 -7.35
N GLY A 24 -32.11 -5.62 -7.48
CA GLY A 24 -32.92 -4.99 -6.45
C GLY A 24 -32.04 -4.35 -5.37
N GLU A 25 -32.26 -3.06 -5.13
CA GLU A 25 -31.51 -2.28 -4.15
C GLU A 25 -31.67 -2.83 -2.72
N SER A 26 -32.90 -3.11 -2.30
CA SER A 26 -33.20 -3.64 -0.96
C SER A 26 -32.65 -5.04 -0.72
N SER A 27 -32.59 -5.88 -1.78
CA SER A 27 -32.00 -7.21 -1.70
C SER A 27 -30.51 -7.10 -1.41
N LEU A 28 -29.81 -6.25 -2.16
CA LEU A 28 -28.38 -6.03 -1.98
C LEU A 28 -28.06 -5.39 -0.62
N ALA A 29 -28.87 -4.43 -0.19
CA ALA A 29 -28.72 -3.83 1.13
C ALA A 29 -28.80 -4.90 2.24
N SER A 30 -29.76 -5.82 2.13
CA SER A 30 -29.92 -6.93 3.08
C SER A 30 -28.72 -7.89 3.04
N GLU A 31 -28.20 -8.21 1.86
CA GLU A 31 -27.00 -9.04 1.69
C GLU A 31 -25.77 -8.41 2.39
N ILE A 32 -25.58 -7.10 2.23
CA ILE A 32 -24.49 -6.35 2.87
C ILE A 32 -24.67 -6.30 4.39
N ILE A 33 -25.88 -6.04 4.88
CA ILE A 33 -26.18 -6.01 6.32
C ILE A 33 -25.93 -7.38 6.96
N ASN A 34 -26.40 -8.46 6.33
CA ASN A 34 -26.18 -9.82 6.83
C ASN A 34 -24.68 -10.16 6.83
N PHE A 35 -23.95 -9.78 5.79
CA PHE A 35 -22.50 -10.00 5.70
C PHE A 35 -21.74 -9.44 6.92
N PHE A 36 -22.09 -8.22 7.33
CA PHE A 36 -21.49 -7.58 8.49
C PHE A 36 -22.05 -8.09 9.83
N SER A 37 -23.34 -8.44 9.87
CA SER A 37 -23.95 -9.03 11.07
C SER A 37 -23.32 -10.38 11.44
N ASP A 38 -22.94 -11.18 10.43
CA ASP A 38 -22.23 -12.44 10.62
C ASP A 38 -20.75 -12.27 11.05
N ARG A 39 -20.22 -11.03 10.97
CA ARG A 39 -18.80 -10.69 11.18
C ARG A 39 -18.68 -9.45 12.06
N GLU A 40 -19.37 -9.49 13.20
CA GLU A 40 -19.40 -8.38 14.15
C GLU A 40 -17.98 -7.97 14.58
N GLY A 41 -17.68 -6.66 14.49
CA GLY A 41 -16.38 -6.10 14.82
C GLY A 41 -15.30 -6.24 13.73
N GLU A 42 -15.53 -7.02 12.68
CA GLU A 42 -14.61 -7.08 11.55
C GLU A 42 -14.85 -5.92 10.56
N ARG A 43 -13.78 -5.50 9.87
CA ARG A 43 -13.82 -4.40 8.91
C ARG A 43 -13.16 -4.77 7.59
N PHE A 44 -13.78 -4.35 6.49
CA PHE A 44 -13.38 -4.78 5.15
C PHE A 44 -13.31 -3.63 4.15
N ARG A 45 -12.40 -3.69 3.19
CA ARG A 45 -12.43 -2.74 2.06
C ARG A 45 -13.65 -3.02 1.20
N SER A 46 -14.20 -1.98 0.57
CA SER A 46 -15.39 -2.11 -0.28
C SER A 46 -15.26 -3.18 -1.38
N LEU A 47 -14.05 -3.38 -1.92
CA LEU A 47 -13.79 -4.41 -2.93
C LEU A 47 -13.77 -5.83 -2.34
N ASP A 48 -13.28 -5.99 -1.11
CA ASP A 48 -13.23 -7.30 -0.44
C ASP A 48 -14.65 -7.77 -0.14
N ILE A 49 -15.52 -6.87 0.32
CA ILE A 49 -16.94 -7.15 0.58
C ILE A 49 -17.63 -7.59 -0.72
N ALA A 50 -17.46 -6.82 -1.80
CA ALA A 50 -18.03 -7.14 -3.11
C ALA A 50 -17.58 -8.53 -3.57
N THR A 51 -16.29 -8.84 -3.45
CA THR A 51 -15.71 -10.12 -3.86
C THR A 51 -16.25 -11.28 -3.02
N MET A 52 -16.34 -11.13 -1.70
CA MET A 52 -16.85 -12.16 -0.79
C MET A 52 -18.35 -12.43 -0.99
N LEU A 53 -19.11 -11.42 -1.39
CA LEU A 53 -20.52 -11.55 -1.78
C LEU A 53 -20.73 -12.03 -3.22
N GLY A 54 -19.64 -12.26 -3.97
CA GLY A 54 -19.70 -12.79 -5.35
C GLY A 54 -19.87 -11.73 -6.44
N TYR A 55 -19.70 -10.44 -6.12
CA TYR A 55 -19.73 -9.33 -7.07
C TYR A 55 -18.33 -9.02 -7.59
N THR A 56 -17.87 -9.77 -8.59
CA THR A 56 -16.52 -9.64 -9.17
C THR A 56 -16.50 -8.91 -10.52
N GLU A 57 -17.66 -8.69 -11.14
CA GLU A 57 -17.73 -8.12 -12.50
C GLU A 57 -17.77 -6.58 -12.45
N SER A 58 -17.02 -5.93 -13.35
CA SER A 58 -16.84 -4.47 -13.32
C SER A 58 -18.14 -3.66 -13.46
N TRP A 59 -19.17 -4.21 -14.11
CA TRP A 59 -20.47 -3.54 -14.24
C TRP A 59 -21.32 -3.61 -12.96
N GLN A 60 -21.02 -4.53 -12.05
CA GLN A 60 -21.75 -4.70 -10.78
C GLN A 60 -21.24 -3.72 -9.72
N LEU A 61 -19.94 -3.40 -9.75
CA LEU A 61 -19.27 -2.61 -8.72
C LEU A 61 -19.85 -1.20 -8.53
N PRO A 62 -20.22 -0.42 -9.57
CA PRO A 62 -20.82 0.89 -9.39
C PRO A 62 -22.13 0.83 -8.58
N GLY A 63 -23.02 -0.12 -8.91
CA GLY A 63 -24.27 -0.30 -8.19
C GLY A 63 -24.07 -0.87 -6.79
N PHE A 64 -23.08 -1.74 -6.60
CA PHE A 64 -22.67 -2.21 -5.27
C PHE A 64 -22.19 -1.07 -4.38
N TRP A 65 -21.27 -0.23 -4.87
CA TRP A 65 -20.76 0.92 -4.13
C TRP A 65 -21.83 1.97 -3.87
N TYR A 66 -22.80 2.13 -4.78
CA TYR A 66 -23.96 2.99 -4.55
C TYR A 66 -24.75 2.55 -3.31
N VAL A 67 -25.10 1.26 -3.19
CA VAL A 67 -25.84 0.74 -2.04
C VAL A 67 -25.01 0.81 -0.76
N LEU A 68 -23.73 0.47 -0.83
CA LEU A 68 -22.82 0.58 0.31
C LEU A 68 -22.67 2.03 0.81
N HIS A 69 -22.62 3.01 -0.11
CA HIS A 69 -22.60 4.43 0.24
C HIS A 69 -23.92 4.88 0.87
N LYS A 70 -25.05 4.42 0.33
CA LYS A 70 -26.37 4.72 0.88
C LYS A 70 -26.53 4.19 2.30
N LEU A 71 -26.13 2.94 2.55
CA LEU A 71 -26.10 2.36 3.91
C LEU A 71 -25.20 3.15 4.86
N GLN A 72 -24.11 3.73 4.34
CA GLN A 72 -23.21 4.60 5.11
C GLN A 72 -23.89 5.95 5.46
N GLU A 73 -24.60 6.57 4.51
CA GLU A 73 -25.35 7.81 4.73
C GLU A 73 -26.54 7.60 5.69
N GLU A 74 -27.17 6.43 5.65
CA GLU A 74 -28.24 6.01 6.56
C GLU A 74 -27.71 5.62 7.96
N GLY A 75 -26.39 5.54 8.14
CA GLY A 75 -25.76 5.22 9.42
C GLY A 75 -25.89 3.76 9.83
N VAL A 76 -26.19 2.85 8.89
CA VAL A 76 -26.24 1.39 9.11
C VAL A 76 -24.84 0.79 9.17
N VAL A 77 -23.95 1.30 8.31
CA VAL A 77 -22.53 0.96 8.29
C VAL A 77 -21.70 2.23 8.45
N ASP A 78 -20.49 2.10 9.00
CA ASP A 78 -19.54 3.20 9.07
C ASP A 78 -18.28 2.92 8.23
N LYS A 79 -17.41 3.91 8.09
CA LYS A 79 -16.15 3.79 7.34
C LYS A 79 -15.01 4.48 8.09
N ASP A 80 -13.94 3.74 8.31
CA ASP A 80 -12.75 4.25 9.01
C ASP A 80 -11.79 5.06 8.13
N SER A 81 -10.72 5.59 8.74
CA SER A 81 -9.65 6.32 8.05
C SER A 81 -8.89 5.44 7.04
N ASN A 82 -8.88 4.13 7.25
CA ASN A 82 -8.31 3.13 6.36
C ASN A 82 -9.28 2.73 5.24
N ARG A 83 -10.43 3.40 5.07
CA ARG A 83 -11.45 3.12 4.06
C ARG A 83 -12.00 1.68 4.15
N CYS A 84 -12.01 1.11 5.34
CA CYS A 84 -12.68 -0.13 5.66
C CYS A 84 -14.07 0.17 6.24
N TYR A 85 -15.05 -0.65 5.88
CA TYR A 85 -16.43 -0.54 6.32
C TYR A 85 -16.72 -1.59 7.40
N GLY A 86 -17.63 -1.28 8.32
CA GLY A 86 -18.15 -2.18 9.37
C GLY A 86 -19.59 -1.80 9.78
N MET A 87 -20.23 -2.59 10.65
CA MET A 87 -21.53 -2.20 11.24
C MET A 87 -21.37 -0.91 12.06
N SER A 88 -22.33 0.00 11.94
CA SER A 88 -22.41 1.19 12.77
C SER A 88 -22.83 0.80 14.20
N GLY A 89 -22.29 1.46 15.22
CA GLY A 89 -22.61 1.21 16.63
C GLY A 89 -21.83 0.08 17.29
N THR A 90 -21.12 -0.76 16.53
CA THR A 90 -19.86 -1.35 17.03
C THR A 90 -18.86 -0.21 16.97
N GLU A 91 -18.79 0.59 18.03
CA GLU A 91 -17.76 1.62 18.12
C GLU A 91 -16.43 0.89 17.89
N PRO A 92 -15.69 1.20 16.81
CA PRO A 92 -14.29 0.82 16.82
C PRO A 92 -13.73 1.38 18.12
N ALA A 93 -12.91 0.57 18.80
CA ALA A 93 -12.15 1.01 19.96
C ALA A 93 -11.80 2.48 19.76
N THR A 94 -12.34 3.35 20.62
CA THR A 94 -12.27 4.80 20.42
C THR A 94 -10.82 5.19 20.16
N TYR A 95 -10.59 6.35 19.55
CA TYR A 95 -9.22 6.86 19.42
C TYR A 95 -8.45 6.78 20.75
N GLU A 96 -9.14 6.89 21.89
CA GLU A 96 -8.59 6.63 23.23
C GLU A 96 -8.22 5.15 23.52
N GLU A 97 -9.05 4.16 23.17
CA GLU A 97 -8.73 2.73 23.38
C GLU A 97 -7.62 2.21 22.44
N VAL A 98 -7.52 2.75 21.22
CA VAL A 98 -6.39 2.49 20.30
C VAL A 98 -5.12 3.24 20.73
N ILE A 99 -5.24 4.28 21.57
CA ILE A 99 -4.09 4.88 22.28
C ILE A 99 -3.63 3.95 23.40
N GLU A 100 -4.52 3.30 24.15
CA GLU A 100 -4.11 2.33 25.20
C GLU A 100 -3.38 1.09 24.65
N LEU A 101 -3.71 0.65 23.43
CA LEU A 101 -3.00 -0.44 22.73
C LEU A 101 -1.81 0.02 21.88
N ALA A 102 -1.62 1.32 21.70
CA ALA A 102 -0.44 1.82 21.01
C ALA A 102 0.76 1.65 21.92
N LYS A 103 1.79 0.95 21.43
CA LYS A 103 3.10 0.95 22.08
C LYS A 103 3.47 2.41 22.41
N PRO A 104 3.83 2.73 23.66
CA PRO A 104 4.21 4.10 24.02
C PRO A 104 5.32 4.55 23.06
N PHE A 105 5.15 5.74 22.48
CA PHE A 105 6.14 6.36 21.61
C PHE A 105 6.55 7.72 22.21
N PRO A 106 7.84 7.97 22.44
CA PRO A 106 8.97 7.07 22.21
C PRO A 106 8.92 5.82 23.08
N VAL A 107 9.44 4.70 22.58
CA VAL A 107 9.47 3.43 23.33
C VAL A 107 10.62 3.48 24.32
N ASP A 108 10.35 3.21 25.59
CA ASP A 108 11.39 3.17 26.63
C ASP A 108 12.51 2.17 26.26
N GLY A 109 13.76 2.61 26.37
CA GLY A 109 14.94 1.81 26.03
C GLY A 109 15.33 1.81 24.54
N LYS A 110 14.60 2.53 23.68
CA LYS A 110 14.98 2.73 22.28
C LYS A 110 15.80 4.01 22.08
N GLU A 111 16.76 3.95 21.15
CA GLU A 111 17.61 5.08 20.80
C GLU A 111 16.90 6.04 19.83
N ARG A 112 17.39 7.29 19.79
CA ARG A 112 16.94 8.31 18.82
C ARG A 112 18.02 8.57 17.79
N TYR A 113 17.60 8.74 16.54
CA TYR A 113 18.52 9.10 15.48
C TYR A 113 19.15 10.48 15.69
N LYS A 114 20.36 10.63 15.17
CA LYS A 114 21.09 11.90 15.10
C LYS A 114 21.33 12.26 13.64
N VAL A 115 21.10 13.53 13.31
CA VAL A 115 21.37 14.07 11.98
C VAL A 115 22.87 13.90 11.65
N ASN A 116 23.18 13.58 10.39
CA ASN A 116 24.52 13.31 9.87
C ASN A 116 25.22 12.07 10.44
N GLN A 117 24.49 11.17 11.10
CA GLN A 117 25.01 9.87 11.53
C GLN A 117 24.52 8.76 10.58
N SER A 118 25.37 7.76 10.33
CA SER A 118 25.01 6.57 9.57
C SER A 118 24.53 5.44 10.46
N TYR A 119 23.55 4.68 9.96
CA TYR A 119 22.96 3.53 10.61
C TYR A 119 22.80 2.41 9.58
N THR A 120 22.76 1.17 10.07
CA THR A 120 22.50 -0.02 9.24
C THR A 120 21.11 -0.55 9.53
N GLY A 121 20.35 -0.84 8.49
CA GLY A 121 19.00 -1.35 8.65
C GLY A 121 18.47 -2.04 7.40
N GLN A 122 17.26 -2.58 7.51
CA GLN A 122 16.59 -3.23 6.39
C GLN A 122 15.64 -2.25 5.68
N ILE A 123 15.75 -2.16 4.36
CA ILE A 123 14.91 -1.26 3.57
C ILE A 123 13.61 -1.92 3.12
N SER A 124 12.51 -1.19 3.22
CA SER A 124 11.22 -1.52 2.64
C SER A 124 10.79 -0.47 1.62
N THR A 125 10.76 -0.83 0.34
CA THR A 125 10.34 0.09 -0.74
C THR A 125 8.83 0.01 -1.00
N HIS A 126 8.28 1.14 -1.41
CA HIS A 126 6.87 1.34 -1.75
C HIS A 126 6.71 1.56 -3.27
N PRO A 127 5.67 1.04 -3.93
CA PRO A 127 5.46 1.21 -5.38
C PRO A 127 5.38 2.66 -5.87
N ASN A 128 5.05 3.61 -4.99
CA ASN A 128 5.05 5.05 -5.30
C ASN A 128 6.47 5.66 -5.32
N GLY A 129 7.51 4.84 -5.20
CA GLY A 129 8.89 5.25 -5.41
C GLY A 129 9.66 5.64 -4.16
N TYR A 130 9.10 5.59 -2.95
CA TYR A 130 9.81 5.90 -1.69
C TYR A 130 10.06 4.62 -0.88
N GLY A 131 10.77 4.72 0.25
CA GLY A 131 10.95 3.59 1.16
C GLY A 131 11.12 3.99 2.62
N PHE A 132 11.28 2.98 3.46
CA PHE A 132 11.59 3.11 4.89
C PHE A 132 12.74 2.19 5.27
N VAL A 133 13.60 2.62 6.18
CA VAL A 133 14.65 1.76 6.77
C VAL A 133 14.30 1.52 8.23
N ASP A 134 14.18 0.24 8.59
CA ASP A 134 14.04 -0.23 9.96
C ASP A 134 15.44 -0.50 10.54
N VAL A 135 15.76 0.10 11.68
CA VAL A 135 17.06 0.01 12.34
C VAL A 135 16.85 -0.61 13.72
N GLU A 136 17.56 -1.70 13.98
CA GLU A 136 17.49 -2.39 15.27
C GLU A 136 17.92 -1.45 16.42
N GLY A 137 17.16 -1.47 17.52
CA GLY A 137 17.41 -0.59 18.67
C GLY A 137 16.76 0.80 18.58
N PHE A 138 16.17 1.15 17.44
CA PHE A 138 15.40 2.38 17.27
C PHE A 138 13.89 2.07 17.25
N ASP A 139 13.08 3.08 17.54
CA ASP A 139 11.61 2.97 17.54
C ASP A 139 10.96 3.60 16.32
N ASP A 140 11.69 4.44 15.58
CA ASP A 140 11.19 5.11 14.38
C ASP A 140 11.81 4.55 13.09
N ASP A 141 11.01 4.37 12.03
CA ASP A 141 11.59 4.06 10.71
C ASP A 141 12.05 5.34 10.02
N VAL A 142 13.19 5.25 9.34
CA VAL A 142 13.75 6.34 8.54
C VAL A 142 13.09 6.37 7.17
N PHE A 143 12.40 7.47 6.86
CA PHE A 143 11.83 7.70 5.54
C PHE A 143 12.90 8.05 4.50
N ILE A 144 12.82 7.40 3.34
CA ILE A 144 13.70 7.62 2.21
C ILE A 144 12.87 8.08 1.01
N LYS A 145 13.16 9.27 0.48
CA LYS A 145 12.50 9.80 -0.72
C LYS A 145 12.95 9.03 -1.96
N ALA A 146 12.20 9.20 -3.06
CA ALA A 146 12.47 8.48 -4.30
C ALA A 146 13.87 8.73 -4.89
N GLY A 147 14.37 9.97 -4.82
CA GLY A 147 15.73 10.30 -5.27
C GLY A 147 16.84 9.76 -4.36
N ASP A 148 16.50 9.36 -3.14
CA ASP A 148 17.45 9.03 -2.07
C ASP A 148 17.55 7.52 -1.80
N LEU A 149 16.76 6.71 -2.52
CA LEU A 149 16.82 5.23 -2.49
C LEU A 149 18.07 4.67 -3.16
N ASN A 150 18.67 5.42 -4.08
CA ASN A 150 19.78 4.98 -4.93
C ASN A 150 19.49 3.62 -5.59
N ALA A 151 20.38 2.64 -5.40
CA ALA A 151 20.26 1.31 -6.00
C ALA A 151 19.61 0.28 -5.07
N ALA A 152 19.06 0.69 -3.92
CA ALA A 152 18.47 -0.21 -2.95
C ALA A 152 17.14 -0.79 -3.45
N ILE A 153 16.90 -2.07 -3.16
CA ILE A 153 15.66 -2.76 -3.48
C ILE A 153 15.01 -3.30 -2.20
N HIS A 154 13.72 -3.63 -2.27
CA HIS A 154 12.97 -4.14 -1.12
C HIS A 154 13.67 -5.31 -0.42
N GLY A 155 13.94 -5.13 0.87
CA GLY A 155 14.50 -6.11 1.78
C GLY A 155 16.03 -6.13 1.83
N ASP A 156 16.71 -5.29 1.04
CA ASP A 156 18.16 -5.12 1.15
C ASP A 156 18.55 -4.62 2.55
N GLU A 157 19.73 -5.04 2.98
CA GLU A 157 20.42 -4.42 4.11
C GLU A 157 21.21 -3.23 3.59
N VAL A 158 21.01 -2.06 4.18
CA VAL A 158 21.50 -0.78 3.68
C VAL A 158 22.15 0.04 4.77
N GLU A 159 23.11 0.87 4.37
CA GLU A 159 23.62 1.97 5.18
C GLU A 159 22.85 3.24 4.83
N VAL A 160 22.23 3.87 5.83
CA VAL A 160 21.45 5.10 5.71
C VAL A 160 22.09 6.22 6.53
N VAL A 161 22.21 7.41 5.94
CA VAL A 161 22.60 8.64 6.66
C VAL A 161 21.37 9.48 6.94
N ILE A 162 21.19 9.87 8.20
CA ILE A 162 20.04 10.67 8.63
C ILE A 162 20.23 12.12 8.21
N THR A 163 19.27 12.66 7.48
CA THR A 163 19.28 14.05 6.99
C THR A 163 18.38 14.96 7.81
N LYS A 164 17.34 14.40 8.44
CA LYS A 164 16.40 15.16 9.25
C LYS A 164 15.87 14.30 10.40
N VAL A 165 15.81 14.90 11.57
CA VAL A 165 15.10 14.38 12.74
C VAL A 165 13.99 15.39 13.04
N PRO A 166 12.72 14.96 13.21
CA PRO A 166 11.63 15.87 13.51
C PRO A 166 11.83 16.53 14.89
N GLU A 167 11.38 17.78 15.03
CA GLU A 167 11.49 18.54 16.30
C GLU A 167 10.69 17.87 17.42
N THR A 168 9.54 17.30 17.08
CA THR A 168 8.71 16.47 17.97
C THR A 168 8.77 15.01 17.55
N TYR A 169 9.27 14.17 18.45
CA TYR A 169 9.21 12.71 18.36
C TYR A 169 7.83 12.22 18.82
N THR A 170 6.77 12.65 18.12
CA THR A 170 5.38 12.24 18.41
C THR A 170 4.88 11.28 17.34
N ARG A 171 4.09 10.28 17.75
CA ARG A 171 3.50 9.23 16.92
C ARG A 171 2.99 9.76 15.57
N LYS A 172 3.41 9.13 14.48
CA LYS A 172 3.14 9.57 13.10
C LYS A 172 1.70 9.34 12.66
N SER A 173 1.21 10.25 11.83
CA SER A 173 0.32 9.89 10.72
C SER A 173 0.89 10.28 9.34
N THR A 174 1.91 11.13 9.24
CA THR A 174 2.40 11.60 7.94
C THR A 174 3.90 11.39 7.69
N PRO A 175 4.34 11.26 6.42
CA PRO A 175 5.76 11.18 6.05
C PRO A 175 6.62 12.36 6.56
N HIS A 176 6.00 13.53 6.80
CA HIS A 176 6.68 14.75 7.24
C HIS A 176 7.06 14.74 8.73
N GLU A 177 6.53 13.78 9.49
CA GLU A 177 6.76 13.57 10.92
C GLU A 177 7.75 12.42 11.18
N ARG A 178 8.44 11.93 10.13
CA ARG A 178 9.47 10.89 10.22
C ARG A 178 10.87 11.46 10.27
N CYS A 179 11.79 10.72 10.88
CA CYS A 179 13.19 10.83 10.50
C CYS A 179 13.33 10.61 8.98
N GLU A 180 14.11 11.46 8.32
CA GLU A 180 14.41 11.33 6.89
C GLU A 180 15.88 10.95 6.72
N GLY A 181 16.21 10.20 5.67
CA GLY A 181 17.57 9.80 5.38
C GLY A 181 17.83 9.51 3.90
N ILE A 182 19.10 9.30 3.59
CA ILE A 182 19.59 8.95 2.26
C ILE A 182 20.34 7.63 2.34
N ILE A 183 20.06 6.71 1.41
CA ILE A 183 20.80 5.45 1.33
C ILE A 183 22.18 5.72 0.77
N MET A 184 23.24 5.42 1.51
CA MET A 184 24.61 5.57 1.04
C MET A 184 25.08 4.33 0.29
N LYS A 185 24.71 3.14 0.78
CA LYS A 185 25.22 1.87 0.25
C LYS A 185 24.26 0.72 0.51
N VAL A 186 24.27 -0.26 -0.40
CA VAL A 186 23.68 -1.59 -0.16
C VAL A 186 24.78 -2.50 0.40
N LEU A 187 24.57 -2.97 1.63
CA LEU A 187 25.50 -3.85 2.34
C LEU A 187 25.27 -5.32 1.94
N SER A 188 24.00 -5.73 1.87
CA SER A 188 23.60 -7.09 1.48
C SER A 188 22.33 -7.05 0.62
N ARG A 189 22.35 -7.81 -0.47
CA ARG A 189 21.22 -7.92 -1.41
C ARG A 189 20.30 -9.05 -0.97
N ARG A 190 19.01 -8.76 -0.77
CA ARG A 190 18.04 -9.83 -0.48
C ARG A 190 17.66 -10.60 -1.74
N ILE A 191 17.53 -9.90 -2.86
CA ILE A 191 17.17 -10.50 -4.15
C ILE A 191 18.42 -10.55 -5.02
N THR A 192 18.89 -11.76 -5.33
CA THR A 192 20.07 -12.01 -6.17
C THR A 192 19.70 -12.41 -7.60
N THR A 193 18.44 -12.77 -7.85
CA THR A 193 17.95 -13.19 -9.17
C THR A 193 16.63 -12.48 -9.45
N ILE A 194 16.53 -11.87 -10.63
CA ILE A 194 15.38 -11.06 -11.03
C ILE A 194 14.85 -11.63 -12.35
N VAL A 195 13.54 -11.92 -12.38
CA VAL A 195 12.82 -12.37 -13.57
C VAL A 195 12.07 -11.18 -14.16
N GLY A 196 12.05 -11.08 -15.49
CA GLY A 196 11.37 -10.03 -16.20
C GLY A 196 11.60 -10.07 -17.70
N THR A 197 10.99 -9.11 -18.39
CA THR A 197 11.06 -8.97 -19.85
C THR A 197 12.22 -8.06 -20.26
N LEU A 198 13.04 -8.50 -21.23
CA LEU A 198 14.09 -7.67 -21.80
C LEU A 198 13.54 -6.81 -22.95
N VAL A 199 13.64 -5.50 -22.79
CA VAL A 199 13.26 -4.53 -23.82
C VAL A 199 14.52 -3.92 -24.43
N LYS A 200 14.65 -3.98 -25.75
CA LYS A 200 15.82 -3.44 -26.45
C LYS A 200 15.66 -1.93 -26.66
N ALA A 201 16.65 -1.15 -26.24
CA ALA A 201 16.69 0.29 -26.48
C ALA A 201 18.13 0.76 -26.65
N ASN A 202 18.43 1.58 -27.67
CA ASN A 202 19.73 2.27 -27.83
C ASN A 202 20.99 1.41 -27.57
N ARG A 203 21.07 0.22 -28.20
CA ARG A 203 22.20 -0.73 -28.06
C ARG A 203 22.42 -1.25 -26.62
N LYS A 204 21.39 -1.25 -25.79
CA LYS A 204 21.35 -1.93 -24.49
C LYS A 204 20.01 -2.66 -24.35
N PHE A 205 19.93 -3.56 -23.38
CA PHE A 205 18.65 -4.08 -22.92
C PHE A 205 18.30 -3.45 -21.59
N ASN A 206 17.02 -3.15 -21.40
CA ASN A 206 16.46 -2.79 -20.12
C ASN A 206 15.60 -3.96 -19.65
N LEU A 207 15.89 -4.49 -18.46
CA LEU A 207 15.08 -5.52 -17.84
C LEU A 207 13.89 -4.85 -17.14
N LYS A 208 12.67 -5.20 -17.55
CA LYS A 208 11.43 -4.84 -16.85
C LYS A 208 11.10 -5.97 -15.86
N PRO A 209 11.29 -5.77 -14.55
CA PRO A 209 11.02 -6.83 -13.57
C PRO A 209 9.53 -7.12 -13.46
N ASP A 210 9.16 -8.38 -13.29
CA ASP A 210 7.76 -8.76 -13.02
C ASP A 210 7.31 -8.28 -11.62
N ILE A 211 8.28 -8.15 -10.70
CA ILE A 211 8.05 -7.66 -9.34
C ILE A 211 8.08 -6.13 -9.32
N ARG A 212 6.90 -5.51 -9.14
CA ARG A 212 6.72 -4.04 -9.11
C ARG A 212 7.47 -3.29 -8.00
N LYS A 213 7.96 -4.00 -6.97
CA LYS A 213 8.73 -3.40 -5.86
C LYS A 213 10.21 -3.14 -6.20
N ILE A 214 10.68 -3.63 -7.35
CA ILE A 214 12.01 -3.33 -7.87
C ILE A 214 11.92 -2.01 -8.64
N LEU A 215 12.26 -0.94 -7.94
CA LEU A 215 12.17 0.44 -8.44
C LEU A 215 13.33 0.84 -9.37
N PRO A 216 14.60 0.43 -9.12
CA PRO A 216 15.72 0.84 -9.97
C PRO A 216 15.59 0.33 -11.41
N GLU A 217 16.04 1.14 -12.37
CA GLU A 217 16.21 0.70 -13.76
C GLU A 217 17.36 -0.31 -13.84
N ILE A 218 17.11 -1.48 -14.42
CA ILE A 218 18.12 -2.53 -14.59
C ILE A 218 18.56 -2.57 -16.05
N VAL A 219 19.76 -2.05 -16.30
CA VAL A 219 20.38 -2.06 -17.62
C VAL A 219 21.26 -3.30 -17.79
N VAL A 220 20.99 -4.08 -18.83
CA VAL A 220 21.77 -5.25 -19.22
C VAL A 220 22.57 -4.94 -20.49
N PRO A 221 23.92 -4.88 -20.42
CA PRO A 221 24.77 -4.73 -21.58
C PRO A 221 24.59 -5.88 -22.59
N ILE A 222 24.64 -5.59 -23.91
CA ILE A 222 24.43 -6.60 -24.97
C ILE A 222 25.36 -7.82 -24.80
N LYS A 223 26.62 -7.59 -24.40
CA LYS A 223 27.60 -8.67 -24.19
C LYS A 223 27.18 -9.69 -23.13
N TYR A 224 26.29 -9.31 -22.20
CA TYR A 224 25.79 -10.16 -21.12
C TYR A 224 24.36 -10.66 -21.36
N ALA A 225 23.76 -10.33 -22.51
CA ALA A 225 22.40 -10.72 -22.84
C ALA A 225 22.26 -12.18 -23.31
N ALA A 226 23.35 -12.95 -23.43
CA ALA A 226 23.35 -14.39 -23.73
C ALA A 226 22.37 -14.84 -24.84
N LYS A 227 22.42 -14.17 -26.01
CA LYS A 227 21.53 -14.38 -27.18
C LYS A 227 20.05 -14.04 -26.94
N ALA A 228 19.70 -13.36 -25.85
CA ALA A 228 18.34 -12.89 -25.61
C ALA A 228 17.86 -12.01 -26.78
N VAL A 229 16.63 -12.28 -27.20
CA VAL A 229 15.89 -11.49 -28.18
C VAL A 229 14.88 -10.63 -27.44
N GLU A 230 14.45 -9.55 -28.08
CA GLU A 230 13.36 -8.73 -27.57
C GLU A 230 12.07 -9.54 -27.54
N GLY A 231 11.35 -9.52 -26.40
CA GLY A 231 10.10 -10.27 -26.23
C GLY A 231 9.76 -10.52 -24.78
#